data_AF-A0AAN6KNK1-F1
#
_entry.id   AF-A0AAN6KNK1-F1
#
_cell.length_a   1.000
_cell.length_b   1.000
_cell.length_c   1.000
_cell.angle_alpha   90.00
_cell.angle_beta   90.00
_cell.angle_gamma   90.00
#
_symmetry.space_group_name_H-M   'P 1'
#
loop_
_entity.id
_entity.type
_entity.pdbx_description
1 polymer ?
#
loop_
_entity_poly.entity_id
_entity_poly.type
_entity_poly.pdbx_seq_one_letter_code
_entity_poly.pdbx_strand_id
1 'polypeptide(L)'
;MAKTLRRSGSNGGITKPDPYATAAAARKGKSKTAAANNIFKMNTDIGQHILKNPGVAQAIVDKADLKQSDIVLEVGPGTGNLTTRILEKAKRVIAVEQDPRMAAELTKRFQSTPATAKRLELILGDVIKMPELPYFDVCISNTPYQISSPLTFKLLATSPSPRTCILMFQREFAMRLFAKAGDKLYSRLSVNAQMWATVTHVMKVGRNNFNPPPQVESNVVRITPKKPRPQVSYEEWDGLLRVVFVRKNRILRSVFLGTSSVMEMLEANYRTFCAQQDLLLDDGPLDEVVVDSMDVDETGAGDEEWDGIMEMDDEDDLPDFFKEEADRKAKKLQDNPNRKRKGKVAELVRAKVKKVLETDTDLGDKRARLCDEGDFLKLLYAFNQEGIHFS
;
A
#
# COMPACT_ATOMS: atom_id res chain seq x y z
N MET A 1 -49.75 -68.43 3.48
CA MET A 1 -49.81 -67.56 2.28
C MET A 1 -48.86 -66.39 2.48
N ALA A 2 -48.25 -65.92 1.39
CA ALA A 2 -47.31 -64.79 1.25
C ALA A 2 -45.85 -65.03 1.69
N LYS A 3 -44.96 -64.88 0.69
CA LYS A 3 -43.53 -65.18 0.63
C LYS A 3 -42.67 -64.05 1.20
N THR A 4 -41.69 -64.37 2.03
CA THR A 4 -40.40 -63.66 2.15
C THR A 4 -39.40 -64.59 2.85
N LEU A 5 -38.21 -64.84 2.27
CA LEU A 5 -36.98 -65.08 3.05
C LEU A 5 -35.74 -65.17 2.15
N ARG A 6 -34.68 -64.55 2.66
CA ARG A 6 -33.30 -64.48 2.16
C ARG A 6 -32.54 -65.79 2.42
N ARG A 7 -31.46 -65.94 1.63
CA ARG A 7 -30.04 -66.18 2.02
C ARG A 7 -29.36 -67.51 1.60
N SER A 8 -28.26 -67.29 0.87
CA SER A 8 -26.89 -67.88 0.92
C SER A 8 -26.60 -69.33 0.51
N GLY A 9 -25.61 -69.45 -0.38
CA GLY A 9 -24.71 -70.59 -0.57
C GLY A 9 -23.55 -70.24 -1.51
N SER A 10 -22.31 -70.48 -1.07
CA SER A 10 -21.02 -70.07 -1.65
C SER A 10 -20.24 -71.23 -2.28
N ASN A 11 -19.46 -70.95 -3.34
CA ASN A 11 -18.13 -71.52 -3.72
C ASN A 11 -17.85 -71.08 -5.18
N GLY A 12 -16.69 -70.65 -5.66
CA GLY A 12 -15.29 -70.88 -5.25
C GLY A 12 -14.56 -71.57 -6.40
N GLY A 13 -13.79 -70.84 -7.22
CA GLY A 13 -12.97 -71.42 -8.30
C GLY A 13 -12.24 -70.37 -9.16
N ILE A 14 -10.91 -70.41 -9.11
CA ILE A 14 -9.93 -69.45 -9.65
C ILE A 14 -9.37 -69.97 -10.99
N THR A 15 -9.22 -69.10 -12.00
CA THR A 15 -8.12 -69.19 -13.00
C THR A 15 -7.64 -67.80 -13.42
N LYS A 16 -6.31 -67.61 -13.43
CA LYS A 16 -5.57 -66.40 -13.84
C LYS A 16 -5.18 -66.45 -15.34
N PRO A 17 -4.77 -65.33 -15.97
CA PRO A 17 -4.85 -65.12 -17.41
C PRO A 17 -3.57 -65.47 -18.21
N ASP A 18 -3.75 -65.68 -19.51
CA ASP A 18 -2.71 -65.96 -20.52
C ASP A 18 -2.00 -64.66 -20.99
N PRO A 19 -0.64 -64.58 -21.05
CA PRO A 19 0.08 -63.29 -21.17
C PRO A 19 0.56 -62.89 -22.57
N TYR A 20 0.01 -63.42 -23.68
CA TYR A 20 0.51 -63.13 -25.05
C TYR A 20 -0.55 -62.77 -26.12
N ALA A 21 -1.60 -62.02 -25.77
CA ALA A 21 -2.49 -61.43 -26.78
C ALA A 21 -2.05 -60.00 -27.16
N THR A 22 -1.01 -59.90 -27.99
CA THR A 22 -0.57 -58.64 -28.61
C THR A 22 -1.51 -58.16 -29.70
N ALA A 23 -1.76 -56.84 -29.66
CA ALA A 23 -1.91 -55.94 -30.80
C ALA A 23 -2.94 -56.27 -31.91
N ALA A 24 -4.15 -55.72 -31.79
CA ALA A 24 -4.81 -54.91 -32.84
C ALA A 24 -6.27 -54.61 -32.47
N ALA A 25 -6.53 -53.48 -31.80
CA ALA A 25 -7.84 -52.84 -31.87
C ALA A 25 -7.80 -51.36 -31.43
N ALA A 26 -8.23 -50.51 -32.36
CA ALA A 26 -8.83 -49.20 -32.11
C ALA A 26 -7.93 -48.04 -31.63
N ARG A 27 -7.08 -47.54 -32.54
CA ARG A 27 -6.85 -46.09 -32.65
C ARG A 27 -8.16 -45.41 -33.09
N LYS A 28 -8.86 -44.74 -32.17
CA LYS A 28 -9.88 -43.73 -32.47
C LYS A 28 -9.48 -42.41 -31.81
N GLY A 29 -9.49 -41.35 -32.62
CA GLY A 29 -8.83 -40.07 -32.38
C GLY A 29 -9.27 -39.34 -31.10
N LYS A 30 -8.27 -38.88 -30.34
CA LYS A 30 -8.46 -37.79 -29.37
C LYS A 30 -8.70 -36.50 -30.14
N SER A 31 -9.82 -35.86 -29.85
CA SER A 31 -10.23 -34.59 -30.43
C SER A 31 -9.20 -33.49 -30.16
N LYS A 32 -8.89 -32.72 -31.20
CA LYS A 32 -8.08 -31.49 -31.17
C LYS A 32 -8.83 -30.32 -30.49
N THR A 33 -9.36 -30.52 -29.27
CA THR A 33 -10.11 -29.46 -28.54
C THR A 33 -9.42 -29.00 -27.25
N ALA A 34 -8.31 -29.61 -26.84
CA ALA A 34 -7.58 -29.21 -25.64
C ALA A 34 -6.50 -28.14 -25.86
N ALA A 35 -6.17 -27.80 -27.11
CA ALA A 35 -5.04 -26.91 -27.43
C ALA A 35 -5.41 -25.40 -27.47
N ALA A 36 -6.69 -25.04 -27.52
CA ALA A 36 -7.12 -23.63 -27.64
C ALA A 36 -7.15 -22.87 -26.30
N ASN A 37 -7.18 -23.56 -25.16
CA ASN A 37 -7.31 -22.94 -23.83
C ASN A 37 -5.98 -22.74 -23.07
N ASN A 38 -4.84 -23.12 -23.67
CA ASN A 38 -3.53 -23.00 -23.01
C ASN A 38 -2.82 -21.65 -23.23
N ILE A 39 -3.43 -20.70 -23.94
CA ILE A 39 -2.83 -19.39 -24.23
C ILE A 39 -3.04 -18.39 -23.07
N PHE A 40 -4.04 -18.61 -22.23
CA PHE A 40 -4.43 -17.69 -21.14
C PHE A 40 -4.37 -18.37 -19.78
N LYS A 41 -3.19 -18.86 -19.39
CA LYS A 41 -2.93 -19.08 -17.98
C LYS A 41 -2.82 -17.70 -17.33
N MET A 42 -3.85 -17.31 -16.57
CA MET A 42 -3.82 -16.11 -15.75
C MET A 42 -2.60 -16.18 -14.86
N ASN A 43 -1.79 -15.13 -14.89
CA ASN A 43 -0.60 -15.11 -14.07
C ASN A 43 -0.98 -14.63 -12.66
N THR A 44 -1.30 -15.58 -11.80
CA THR A 44 -1.63 -15.33 -10.39
C THR A 44 -0.46 -14.73 -9.62
N ASP A 45 0.78 -14.95 -10.09
CA ASP A 45 1.99 -14.47 -9.41
C ASP A 45 2.16 -12.95 -9.58
N ILE A 46 1.52 -12.35 -10.59
CA ILE A 46 1.39 -10.89 -10.77
C ILE A 46 0.01 -10.36 -10.35
N GLY A 47 -0.77 -11.16 -9.61
CA GLY A 47 -2.04 -10.74 -9.02
C GLY A 47 -3.20 -10.56 -10.02
N GLN A 48 -3.16 -11.19 -11.20
CA GLN A 48 -4.24 -11.09 -12.19
C GLN A 48 -5.50 -11.85 -11.73
N HIS A 49 -6.49 -11.11 -11.24
CA HIS A 49 -7.82 -11.61 -10.88
C HIS A 49 -8.90 -10.86 -11.67
N ILE A 50 -9.52 -11.55 -12.64
CA ILE A 50 -10.53 -10.92 -13.50
C ILE A 50 -11.87 -10.88 -12.77
N LEU A 51 -12.46 -9.69 -12.69
CA LEU A 51 -13.83 -9.51 -12.23
C LEU A 51 -14.81 -10.12 -13.25
N LYS A 52 -15.46 -11.23 -12.88
CA LYS A 52 -16.42 -11.93 -13.76
C LYS A 52 -17.87 -11.53 -13.51
N ASN A 53 -18.21 -10.98 -12.33
CA ASN A 53 -19.60 -10.68 -11.99
C ASN A 53 -20.05 -9.35 -12.64
N PRO A 54 -20.99 -9.38 -13.61
CA PRO A 54 -21.47 -8.18 -14.29
C PRO A 54 -22.27 -7.24 -13.37
N GLY A 55 -22.88 -7.76 -12.31
CA GLY A 55 -23.62 -6.96 -11.32
C GLY A 55 -22.68 -6.11 -10.46
N VAL A 56 -21.52 -6.66 -10.09
CA VAL A 56 -20.49 -5.91 -9.34
C VAL A 56 -19.89 -4.81 -10.23
N ALA A 57 -19.57 -5.13 -11.49
CA ALA A 57 -19.09 -4.12 -12.43
C ALA A 57 -20.11 -2.98 -12.63
N GLN A 58 -21.41 -3.31 -12.73
CA GLN A 58 -22.46 -2.30 -12.79
C GLN A 58 -22.48 -1.42 -11.54
N ALA A 59 -22.46 -2.04 -10.36
CA ALA A 59 -22.50 -1.32 -9.10
C ALA A 59 -21.30 -0.37 -8.94
N ILE A 60 -20.10 -0.78 -9.36
CA ILE A 60 -18.90 0.08 -9.37
C ILE A 60 -19.14 1.33 -10.25
N VAL A 61 -19.61 1.13 -11.48
CA VAL A 61 -19.85 2.23 -12.44
C VAL A 61 -21.01 3.13 -12.00
N ASP A 62 -22.06 2.57 -11.42
CA ASP A 62 -23.19 3.33 -10.86
C ASP A 62 -22.72 4.19 -9.68
N LYS A 63 -21.89 3.63 -8.79
CA LYS A 63 -21.32 4.38 -7.67
C LYS A 63 -20.29 5.40 -8.14
N ALA A 64 -19.60 5.20 -9.26
CA ALA A 64 -18.68 6.21 -9.78
C ALA A 64 -19.35 7.55 -10.11
N ASP A 65 -20.67 7.57 -10.30
CA ASP A 65 -21.44 8.77 -10.63
C ASP A 65 -20.82 9.52 -11.83
N LEU A 66 -20.67 8.77 -12.93
CA LEU A 66 -20.06 9.24 -14.18
C LEU A 66 -20.98 10.22 -14.90
N LYS A 67 -20.41 11.31 -15.39
CA LYS A 67 -21.07 12.25 -16.29
C LYS A 67 -20.76 11.88 -17.74
N GLN A 68 -21.66 12.23 -18.65
CA GLN A 68 -21.45 12.01 -20.09
C GLN A 68 -20.26 12.79 -20.66
N SER A 69 -19.79 13.83 -19.96
CA SER A 69 -18.60 14.59 -20.31
C SER A 69 -17.29 13.97 -19.82
N ASP A 70 -17.35 13.04 -18.87
CA ASP A 70 -16.18 12.56 -18.14
C ASP A 70 -15.27 11.71 -19.05
N ILE A 71 -13.97 11.96 -18.93
CA ILE A 71 -12.89 11.10 -19.41
C ILE A 71 -12.50 10.18 -18.25
N VAL A 72 -12.55 8.86 -18.49
CA VAL A 72 -12.26 7.86 -17.46
C VAL A 72 -10.92 7.20 -17.71
N LEU A 73 -10.04 7.21 -16.70
CA LEU A 73 -8.83 6.38 -16.68
C LEU A 73 -9.16 5.02 -16.08
N GLU A 74 -8.95 3.95 -16.84
CA GLU A 74 -9.05 2.57 -16.38
C GLU A 74 -7.66 1.94 -16.29
N VAL A 75 -7.23 1.58 -15.08
CA VAL A 75 -5.94 0.90 -14.86
C VAL A 75 -6.20 -0.59 -14.73
N GLY A 76 -5.60 -1.39 -15.61
CA GLY A 76 -5.78 -2.85 -15.65
C GLY A 76 -7.18 -3.25 -16.12
N PRO A 77 -7.56 -2.95 -17.39
CA PRO A 77 -8.87 -3.32 -17.94
C PRO A 77 -9.11 -4.84 -18.02
N GLY A 78 -8.04 -5.64 -18.06
CA GLY A 78 -8.13 -7.10 -18.22
C GLY A 78 -8.93 -7.47 -19.47
N THR A 79 -9.97 -8.28 -19.32
CA THR A 79 -10.83 -8.71 -20.44
C THR A 79 -11.84 -7.64 -20.90
N GLY A 80 -11.91 -6.49 -20.24
CA GLY A 80 -12.78 -5.37 -20.63
C GLY A 80 -14.22 -5.44 -20.10
N ASN A 81 -14.48 -6.24 -19.07
CA ASN A 81 -15.80 -6.35 -18.46
C ASN A 81 -16.24 -5.01 -17.82
N LEU A 82 -15.31 -4.32 -17.16
CA LEU A 82 -15.56 -3.01 -16.57
C LEU A 82 -15.54 -1.92 -17.64
N THR A 83 -14.55 -1.95 -18.55
CA THR A 83 -14.48 -1.08 -19.75
C THR A 83 -15.80 -0.98 -20.50
N THR A 84 -16.49 -2.11 -20.72
CA THR A 84 -17.80 -2.14 -21.42
C THR A 84 -18.81 -1.23 -20.72
N ARG A 85 -18.92 -1.33 -19.39
CA ARG A 85 -19.88 -0.56 -18.59
C ARG A 85 -19.49 0.90 -18.44
N ILE A 86 -18.19 1.20 -18.40
CA ILE A 86 -17.71 2.59 -18.39
C ILE A 86 -18.05 3.28 -19.72
N LEU A 87 -17.80 2.61 -20.86
CA LEU A 87 -18.09 3.13 -22.20
C LEU A 87 -19.59 3.39 -22.44
N GLU A 88 -20.50 2.76 -21.70
CA GLU A 88 -21.93 3.05 -21.77
C GLU A 88 -22.28 4.44 -21.21
N LYS A 89 -21.47 4.99 -20.29
CA LYS A 89 -21.78 6.25 -19.57
C LYS A 89 -20.79 7.40 -19.83
N ALA A 90 -19.52 7.09 -20.06
CA ALA A 90 -18.46 8.07 -20.20
C ALA A 90 -18.28 8.59 -21.63
N LYS A 91 -17.67 9.77 -21.76
CA LYS A 91 -17.29 10.35 -23.06
C LYS A 91 -16.21 9.52 -23.74
N ARG A 92 -15.19 9.15 -22.98
CA ARG A 92 -13.98 8.45 -23.43
C ARG A 92 -13.39 7.64 -22.28
N VAL A 93 -12.81 6.50 -22.60
CA VAL A 93 -12.04 5.66 -21.68
C VAL A 93 -10.61 5.58 -22.17
N ILE A 94 -9.67 5.85 -21.26
CA ILE A 94 -8.24 5.64 -21.46
C ILE A 94 -7.86 4.44 -20.61
N ALA A 95 -7.57 3.32 -21.23
CA ALA A 95 -7.20 2.08 -20.57
C ALA A 95 -5.67 1.93 -20.59
N VAL A 96 -5.06 1.71 -19.43
CA VAL A 96 -3.62 1.41 -19.31
C VAL A 96 -3.47 -0.06 -18.92
N GLU A 97 -2.83 -0.84 -19.78
CA GLU A 97 -2.61 -2.27 -19.57
C GLU A 97 -1.13 -2.59 -19.72
N GLN A 98 -0.59 -3.40 -18.81
CA GLN A 98 0.80 -3.82 -18.84
C GLN A 98 0.98 -5.11 -19.65
N ASP A 99 -0.01 -6.02 -19.62
CA ASP A 99 0.08 -7.30 -20.35
C ASP A 99 -0.30 -7.12 -21.84
N PRO A 100 0.65 -7.26 -22.78
CA PRO A 100 0.36 -7.09 -24.21
C PRO A 100 -0.69 -8.06 -24.74
N ARG A 101 -0.86 -9.23 -24.12
CA ARG A 101 -1.85 -10.23 -24.53
C ARG A 101 -3.26 -9.77 -24.19
N MET A 102 -3.46 -9.20 -23.01
CA MET A 102 -4.74 -8.61 -22.59
C MET A 102 -5.06 -7.38 -23.41
N ALA A 103 -4.06 -6.54 -23.69
CA ALA A 103 -4.22 -5.38 -24.56
C ALA A 103 -4.71 -5.76 -25.97
N ALA A 104 -4.15 -6.81 -26.57
CA ALA A 104 -4.58 -7.32 -27.87
C ALA A 104 -6.01 -7.88 -27.85
N GLU A 105 -6.39 -8.59 -26.79
CA GLU A 105 -7.75 -9.11 -26.62
C GLU A 105 -8.78 -7.98 -26.46
N LEU A 106 -8.48 -7.00 -25.62
CA LEU A 106 -9.31 -5.81 -25.42
C LEU A 106 -9.52 -5.07 -26.75
N THR A 107 -8.44 -4.86 -27.49
CA THR A 107 -8.48 -4.24 -28.81
C THR A 107 -9.41 -5.01 -29.76
N LYS A 108 -9.24 -6.32 -29.87
CA LYS A 108 -10.11 -7.18 -30.71
C LYS A 108 -11.58 -7.11 -30.29
N ARG A 109 -11.86 -7.07 -28.98
CA ARG A 109 -13.21 -7.02 -28.43
C ARG A 109 -13.95 -5.75 -28.83
N PHE A 110 -13.29 -4.59 -28.78
CA PHE A 110 -13.92 -3.29 -29.04
C PHE A 110 -13.76 -2.77 -30.48
N GLN A 111 -12.88 -3.36 -31.29
CA GLN A 111 -12.71 -3.04 -32.71
C GLN A 111 -13.97 -3.27 -33.55
N SER A 112 -14.79 -4.28 -33.19
CA SER A 112 -15.98 -4.65 -33.96
C SER A 112 -17.12 -3.62 -33.87
N THR A 113 -17.06 -2.71 -32.90
CA THR A 113 -18.12 -1.71 -32.65
C THR A 113 -17.55 -0.30 -32.86
N PRO A 114 -17.80 0.36 -34.02
CA PRO A 114 -17.15 1.63 -34.37
C PRO A 114 -17.37 2.77 -33.36
N ALA A 115 -18.53 2.79 -32.71
CA ALA A 115 -18.87 3.81 -31.70
C ALA A 115 -18.08 3.65 -30.39
N THR A 116 -17.69 2.43 -30.01
CA THR A 116 -16.83 2.18 -28.84
C THR A 116 -15.36 2.31 -29.20
N ALA A 117 -14.96 1.86 -30.39
CA ALA A 117 -13.57 1.94 -30.86
C ALA A 117 -13.04 3.38 -30.88
N LYS A 118 -13.87 4.37 -31.22
CA LYS A 118 -13.49 5.80 -31.19
C LYS A 118 -13.38 6.40 -29.78
N ARG A 119 -13.99 5.75 -28.79
CA ARG A 119 -14.06 6.24 -27.40
C ARG A 119 -13.12 5.50 -26.46
N LEU A 120 -12.53 4.39 -26.89
CA LEU A 120 -11.53 3.63 -26.13
C LEU A 120 -10.14 3.92 -26.69
N GLU A 121 -9.29 4.49 -25.84
CA GLU A 121 -7.86 4.58 -26.06
C GLU A 121 -7.16 3.55 -25.19
N LEU A 122 -6.23 2.79 -25.77
CA LEU A 122 -5.47 1.78 -25.06
C LEU A 122 -3.98 2.14 -25.08
N ILE A 123 -3.40 2.29 -23.91
CA ILE A 123 -1.98 2.55 -23.69
C ILE A 123 -1.35 1.27 -23.15
N LEU A 124 -0.40 0.72 -23.90
CA LEU A 124 0.40 -0.40 -23.43
C LEU A 124 1.55 0.14 -22.57
N GLY A 125 1.56 -0.18 -21.27
CA GLY A 125 2.60 0.29 -20.37
C GLY A 125 2.33 0.01 -18.89
N ASP A 126 3.37 0.19 -18.09
CA ASP A 126 3.28 0.15 -16.64
C ASP A 126 2.85 1.54 -16.13
N VAL A 127 1.63 1.61 -15.61
CA VAL A 127 1.04 2.85 -15.07
C VAL A 127 1.91 3.50 -14.01
N ILE A 128 2.68 2.74 -13.22
CA ILE A 128 3.52 3.27 -12.15
C ILE A 128 4.76 3.95 -12.71
N LYS A 129 5.32 3.43 -13.80
CA LYS A 129 6.55 3.96 -14.45
C LYS A 129 6.30 5.10 -15.42
N MET A 130 5.04 5.35 -15.82
CA MET A 130 4.73 6.49 -16.69
C MET A 130 5.09 7.82 -16.00
N PRO A 131 5.84 8.74 -16.63
CA PRO A 131 6.19 10.00 -15.98
C PRO A 131 4.95 10.85 -15.71
N GLU A 132 4.01 10.89 -16.66
CA GLU A 132 2.77 11.65 -16.57
C GLU A 132 1.59 10.78 -16.98
N LEU A 133 0.47 10.94 -16.28
CA LEU A 133 -0.80 10.34 -16.66
C LEU A 133 -1.55 11.30 -17.62
N PRO A 134 -2.24 10.77 -18.64
CA PRO A 134 -3.10 11.61 -19.46
C PRO A 134 -4.19 12.26 -18.61
N TYR A 135 -4.78 13.37 -19.06
CA TYR A 135 -5.87 14.00 -18.33
C TYR A 135 -7.09 13.06 -18.22
N PHE A 136 -7.66 12.95 -17.02
CA PHE A 136 -8.91 12.24 -16.76
C PHE A 136 -9.71 12.93 -15.64
N ASP A 137 -11.03 12.78 -15.69
CA ASP A 137 -11.94 13.31 -14.66
C ASP A 137 -12.15 12.28 -13.54
N VAL A 138 -12.24 11.00 -13.90
CA VAL A 138 -12.51 9.89 -12.98
C VAL A 138 -11.55 8.74 -13.25
N CYS A 139 -11.00 8.14 -12.19
CA CYS A 139 -10.28 6.87 -12.31
C CYS A 139 -11.15 5.73 -11.80
N ILE A 140 -11.24 4.62 -12.54
CA ILE A 140 -11.89 3.39 -12.08
C ILE A 140 -10.91 2.25 -12.31
N SER A 141 -10.61 1.45 -11.28
CA SER A 141 -9.67 0.34 -11.43
C SER A 141 -10.02 -0.85 -10.55
N ASN A 142 -9.88 -2.05 -11.13
CA ASN A 142 -9.67 -3.29 -10.40
C ASN A 142 -8.16 -3.50 -10.27
N THR A 143 -7.57 -2.83 -9.28
CA THR A 143 -6.11 -2.67 -9.22
C THR A 143 -5.42 -3.98 -8.84
N PRO A 144 -4.36 -4.40 -9.56
CA PRO A 144 -3.50 -5.48 -9.10
C PRO A 144 -2.93 -5.15 -7.72
N TYR A 145 -2.99 -6.10 -6.80
CA TYR A 145 -2.73 -5.81 -5.38
C TYR A 145 -1.31 -5.29 -5.11
N GLN A 146 -0.33 -5.74 -5.90
CA GLN A 146 1.08 -5.34 -5.82
C GLN A 146 1.31 -3.84 -6.06
N ILE A 147 0.43 -3.17 -6.81
CA ILE A 147 0.59 -1.74 -7.14
C ILE A 147 -0.37 -0.83 -6.39
N SER A 148 -1.10 -1.35 -5.39
CA SER A 148 -2.17 -0.60 -4.70
C SER A 148 -1.67 0.69 -4.04
N SER A 149 -0.58 0.60 -3.28
CA SER A 149 0.06 1.74 -2.61
C SER A 149 0.63 2.77 -3.60
N PRO A 150 1.54 2.41 -4.51
CA PRO A 150 2.12 3.38 -5.44
C PRO A 150 1.08 3.98 -6.39
N LEU A 151 0.05 3.21 -6.81
CA LEU A 151 -1.04 3.76 -7.62
C LEU A 151 -1.84 4.80 -6.83
N THR A 152 -2.17 4.53 -5.57
CA THR A 152 -2.93 5.48 -4.73
C THR A 152 -2.19 6.81 -4.62
N PHE A 153 -0.89 6.78 -4.29
CA PHE A 153 -0.09 8.00 -4.17
C PHE A 153 0.10 8.72 -5.49
N LYS A 154 0.27 7.98 -6.59
CA LYS A 154 0.37 8.55 -7.93
C LYS A 154 -0.92 9.29 -8.33
N LEU A 155 -2.09 8.72 -8.06
CA LEU A 155 -3.38 9.35 -8.33
C LEU A 155 -3.60 10.60 -7.46
N LEU A 156 -3.15 10.59 -6.19
CA LEU A 156 -3.21 11.75 -5.31
C LEU A 156 -2.22 12.86 -5.70
N ALA A 157 -1.07 12.50 -6.27
CA ALA A 157 -0.06 13.44 -6.74
C ALA A 157 -0.40 14.05 -8.11
N THR A 158 -1.32 13.47 -8.87
CA THR A 158 -1.69 13.90 -10.23
C THR A 158 -2.24 15.33 -10.23
N SER A 159 -1.77 16.15 -11.18
CA SER A 159 -2.23 17.51 -11.42
C SER A 159 -2.59 17.68 -12.91
N PRO A 160 -3.80 18.16 -13.26
CA PRO A 160 -4.91 18.52 -12.38
C PRO A 160 -5.48 17.34 -11.58
N SER A 161 -5.95 17.60 -10.36
CA SER A 161 -6.51 16.54 -9.50
C SER A 161 -7.81 15.98 -10.07
N PRO A 162 -7.99 14.65 -10.13
CA PRO A 162 -9.24 14.06 -10.60
C PRO A 162 -10.42 14.41 -9.68
N ARG A 163 -11.64 14.32 -10.20
CA ARG A 163 -12.86 14.53 -9.41
C ARG A 163 -13.05 13.42 -8.39
N THR A 164 -12.85 12.17 -8.79
CA THR A 164 -12.98 11.01 -7.90
C THR A 164 -12.26 9.81 -8.48
N CYS A 165 -11.76 8.93 -7.62
CA CYS A 165 -11.22 7.63 -8.00
C CYS A 165 -12.04 6.54 -7.31
N ILE A 166 -12.49 5.52 -8.06
CA ILE A 166 -13.16 4.33 -7.55
C ILE A 166 -12.22 3.15 -7.75
N LEU A 167 -11.57 2.74 -6.67
CA LEU A 167 -10.51 1.75 -6.71
C LEU A 167 -10.94 0.53 -5.92
N MET A 168 -10.69 -0.65 -6.46
CA MET A 168 -10.89 -1.91 -5.76
C MET A 168 -9.56 -2.42 -5.24
N PHE A 169 -9.50 -2.67 -3.93
CA PHE A 169 -8.32 -3.17 -3.23
C PHE A 169 -8.64 -4.44 -2.45
N GLN A 170 -7.61 -5.12 -1.96
CA GLN A 170 -7.77 -6.12 -0.91
C GLN A 170 -8.45 -5.49 0.31
N ARG A 171 -9.27 -6.28 1.00
CA ARG A 171 -10.03 -5.82 2.16
C ARG A 171 -9.13 -5.18 3.22
N GLU A 172 -8.00 -5.79 3.55
CA GLU A 172 -7.09 -5.27 4.58
C GLU A 172 -6.50 -3.91 4.18
N PHE A 173 -5.92 -3.81 2.98
CA PHE A 173 -5.40 -2.56 2.44
C PHE A 173 -6.46 -1.46 2.39
N ALA A 174 -7.67 -1.78 1.91
CA ALA A 174 -8.79 -0.84 1.89
C ALA A 174 -9.15 -0.36 3.31
N MET A 175 -9.24 -1.28 4.27
CA MET A 175 -9.54 -0.93 5.67
C MET A 175 -8.45 -0.04 6.28
N ARG A 176 -7.17 -0.23 5.92
CA ARG A 176 -6.08 0.66 6.33
C ARG A 176 -6.28 2.08 5.78
N LEU A 177 -6.70 2.25 4.53
CA LEU A 177 -6.89 3.59 3.93
C LEU A 177 -7.90 4.47 4.69
N PHE A 178 -9.00 3.88 5.17
CA PHE A 178 -10.05 4.61 5.90
C PHE A 178 -10.05 4.36 7.42
N ALA A 179 -9.00 3.73 7.95
CA ALA A 179 -8.83 3.55 9.39
C ALA A 179 -8.65 4.91 10.08
N LYS A 180 -9.31 5.10 11.23
CA LYS A 180 -9.22 6.35 12.01
C LYS A 180 -8.21 6.21 13.14
N ALA A 181 -7.81 7.34 13.72
CA ALA A 181 -7.02 7.35 14.95
C ALA A 181 -7.70 6.48 16.03
N GLY A 182 -6.93 5.59 16.64
CA GLY A 182 -7.39 4.58 17.59
C GLY A 182 -7.68 3.20 16.99
N ASP A 183 -7.89 3.09 15.68
CA ASP A 183 -8.14 1.80 15.04
C ASP A 183 -6.86 0.94 14.98
N LYS A 184 -7.02 -0.38 15.09
CA LYS A 184 -5.90 -1.33 14.99
C LYS A 184 -5.13 -1.21 13.66
N LEU A 185 -5.86 -0.95 12.57
CA LEU A 185 -5.32 -0.85 11.20
C LEU A 185 -4.82 0.57 10.86
N TYR A 186 -4.84 1.50 11.81
CA TYR A 186 -4.30 2.84 11.61
C TYR A 186 -2.79 2.79 11.41
N SER A 187 -2.33 3.45 10.34
CA SER A 187 -0.94 3.42 9.88
C SER A 187 -0.59 4.71 9.11
N ARG A 188 0.69 4.88 8.76
CA ARG A 188 1.18 5.96 7.88
C ARG A 188 0.32 6.12 6.62
N LEU A 189 -0.06 5.01 5.97
CA LEU A 189 -0.92 5.01 4.78
C LEU A 189 -2.26 5.70 5.04
N SER A 190 -2.86 5.47 6.21
CA SER A 190 -4.15 6.03 6.61
C SER A 190 -4.06 7.55 6.69
N VAL A 191 -3.06 8.05 7.41
CA VAL A 191 -2.87 9.49 7.63
C VAL A 191 -2.53 10.19 6.32
N ASN A 192 -1.60 9.64 5.55
CA ASN A 192 -1.20 10.21 4.26
C ASN A 192 -2.37 10.29 3.26
N ALA A 193 -3.14 9.20 3.12
CA ALA A 193 -4.28 9.20 2.21
C ALA A 193 -5.37 10.19 2.64
N GLN A 194 -5.68 10.22 3.94
CA GLN A 194 -6.72 11.09 4.48
C GLN A 194 -6.32 12.56 4.51
N MET A 195 -5.02 12.88 4.59
CA MET A 195 -4.53 14.25 4.50
C MET A 195 -4.92 14.86 3.15
N TRP A 196 -4.65 14.16 2.04
CA TRP A 196 -4.85 14.69 0.67
C TRP A 196 -6.23 14.40 0.07
N ALA A 197 -6.96 13.42 0.59
CA ALA A 197 -8.24 13.02 0.04
C ALA A 197 -9.24 12.57 1.11
N THR A 198 -10.52 12.71 0.79
CA THR A 198 -11.58 12.03 1.54
C THR A 198 -11.70 10.61 1.03
N VAL A 199 -11.47 9.63 1.91
CA VAL A 199 -11.55 8.20 1.60
C VAL A 199 -12.85 7.64 2.18
N THR A 200 -13.69 7.04 1.34
CA THR A 200 -14.97 6.44 1.75
C THR A 200 -15.11 5.01 1.25
N HIS A 201 -15.57 4.12 2.11
CA HIS A 201 -15.89 2.75 1.74
C HIS A 201 -17.19 2.71 0.93
N VAL A 202 -17.16 2.08 -0.25
CA VAL A 202 -18.31 2.01 -1.17
C VAL A 202 -19.06 0.68 -1.01
N MET A 203 -18.35 -0.45 -1.18
CA MET A 203 -18.96 -1.78 -1.08
C MET A 203 -17.91 -2.88 -0.89
N LYS A 204 -18.36 -4.02 -0.34
CA LYS A 204 -17.57 -5.25 -0.23
C LYS A 204 -17.77 -6.13 -1.46
N VAL A 205 -16.72 -6.82 -1.90
CA VAL A 205 -16.73 -7.74 -3.04
C VAL A 205 -16.11 -9.07 -2.61
N GLY A 206 -16.94 -10.12 -2.61
CA GLY A 206 -16.48 -11.46 -2.24
C GLY A 206 -15.58 -12.09 -3.30
N ARG A 207 -14.63 -12.95 -2.88
CA ARG A 207 -13.66 -13.65 -3.75
C ARG A 207 -14.30 -14.45 -4.92
N ASN A 208 -15.53 -14.93 -4.74
CA ASN A 208 -16.24 -15.71 -5.76
C ASN A 208 -16.63 -14.90 -7.00
N ASN A 209 -16.51 -13.56 -6.95
CA ASN A 209 -16.77 -12.66 -8.07
C ASN A 209 -15.59 -12.56 -9.04
N PHE A 210 -14.48 -13.25 -8.76
CA PHE A 210 -13.26 -13.21 -9.56
C PHE A 210 -12.98 -14.55 -10.24
N ASN A 211 -12.11 -14.52 -11.26
CA ASN A 211 -11.54 -15.70 -11.89
C ASN A 211 -10.05 -15.46 -12.26
N PRO A 212 -9.11 -16.24 -11.70
CA PRO A 212 -9.29 -17.17 -10.57
C PRO A 212 -9.68 -16.42 -9.28
N PRO A 213 -10.34 -17.08 -8.31
CA PRO A 213 -10.67 -16.45 -7.02
C PRO A 213 -9.41 -16.06 -6.24
N PRO A 214 -9.32 -14.83 -5.68
CA PRO A 214 -8.26 -14.48 -4.74
C PRO A 214 -8.47 -15.18 -3.40
N GLN A 215 -7.40 -15.23 -2.59
CA GLN A 215 -7.47 -15.82 -1.25
C GLN A 215 -8.22 -14.94 -0.24
N VAL A 216 -8.21 -13.63 -0.48
CA VAL A 216 -8.81 -12.61 0.40
C VAL A 216 -10.01 -11.93 -0.26
N GLU A 217 -10.85 -11.31 0.55
CA GLU A 217 -11.93 -10.44 0.07
C GLU A 217 -11.40 -9.11 -0.47
N SER A 218 -12.20 -8.43 -1.28
CA SER A 218 -11.89 -7.12 -1.83
C SER A 218 -12.91 -6.08 -1.37
N ASN A 219 -12.50 -4.83 -1.27
CA ASN A 219 -13.39 -3.69 -1.02
C ASN A 219 -13.20 -2.64 -2.12
N VAL A 220 -14.31 -2.02 -2.50
CA VAL A 220 -14.32 -0.85 -3.38
C VAL A 220 -14.31 0.40 -2.51
N VAL A 221 -13.37 1.29 -2.79
CA VAL A 221 -13.14 2.53 -2.06
C VAL A 221 -13.24 3.70 -3.02
N ARG A 222 -13.88 4.78 -2.57
CA ARG A 222 -13.87 6.07 -3.26
C ARG A 222 -12.84 6.97 -2.60
N ILE A 223 -11.94 7.50 -3.42
CA ILE A 223 -10.95 8.50 -3.03
C ILE A 223 -11.29 9.80 -3.76
N THR A 224 -11.57 10.86 -3.00
CA THR A 224 -11.90 12.18 -3.55
C THR A 224 -10.85 13.18 -3.07
N PRO A 225 -9.94 13.67 -3.94
CA PRO A 225 -8.94 14.66 -3.57
C PRO A 225 -9.57 15.91 -2.95
N LYS A 226 -9.00 16.41 -1.85
CA LYS A 226 -9.48 17.63 -1.18
C LYS A 226 -9.23 18.86 -2.07
N LYS A 227 -10.20 19.76 -2.14
CA LYS A 227 -10.14 21.03 -2.90
C LYS A 227 -10.52 22.19 -1.97
N PRO A 228 -9.65 23.20 -1.75
CA PRO A 228 -8.28 23.32 -2.27
C PRO A 228 -7.34 22.23 -1.71
N ARG A 229 -6.26 21.93 -2.43
CA ARG A 229 -5.22 21.01 -1.96
C ARG A 229 -4.53 21.63 -0.73
N PRO A 230 -4.31 20.88 0.36
CA PRO A 230 -3.56 21.39 1.51
C PRO A 230 -2.17 21.88 1.10
N GLN A 231 -1.78 23.06 1.59
CA GLN A 231 -0.49 23.69 1.31
C GLN A 231 0.57 23.20 2.31
N VAL A 232 0.88 21.90 2.25
CA VAL A 232 1.87 21.24 3.10
C VAL A 232 2.85 20.51 2.19
N SER A 233 4.15 20.64 2.46
CA SER A 233 5.18 19.89 1.73
C SER A 233 4.97 18.39 1.96
N TYR A 234 4.88 17.62 0.87
CA TYR A 234 4.69 16.18 0.94
C TYR A 234 5.90 15.48 1.58
N GLU A 235 7.11 15.95 1.27
CA GLU A 235 8.36 15.36 1.74
C GLU A 235 8.51 15.51 3.25
N GLU A 236 8.26 16.72 3.76
CA GLU A 236 8.23 17.03 5.20
C GLU A 236 7.17 16.20 5.94
N TRP A 237 5.97 16.15 5.37
CA TRP A 237 4.84 15.43 5.95
C TRP A 237 5.11 13.92 6.01
N ASP A 238 5.55 13.31 4.90
CA ASP A 238 5.88 11.88 4.87
C ASP A 238 7.10 11.57 5.75
N GLY A 239 8.10 12.47 5.80
CA GLY A 239 9.28 12.35 6.67
C GLY A 239 8.92 12.29 8.15
N LEU A 240 8.08 13.22 8.62
CA LEU A 240 7.54 13.19 9.98
C LEU A 240 6.76 11.90 10.24
N LEU A 241 5.87 11.50 9.32
CA LEU A 241 5.05 10.31 9.49
C LEU A 241 5.90 9.03 9.52
N ARG A 242 6.98 8.96 8.74
CA ARG A 242 7.94 7.84 8.79
C ARG A 242 8.53 7.70 10.18
N VAL A 243 8.94 8.79 10.81
CA VAL A 243 9.50 8.76 12.17
C VAL A 243 8.46 8.25 13.18
N VAL A 244 7.27 8.86 13.21
CA VAL A 244 6.27 8.58 14.26
C VAL A 244 5.59 7.21 14.12
N PHE A 245 5.50 6.65 12.91
CA PHE A 245 4.82 5.37 12.67
C PHE A 245 5.73 4.13 12.75
N VAL A 246 7.05 4.26 12.86
CA VAL A 246 7.96 3.10 13.06
C VAL A 246 7.58 2.30 14.30
N ARG A 247 7.26 2.99 15.40
CA ARG A 247 6.75 2.39 16.64
C ARG A 247 5.48 3.09 17.10
N LYS A 248 4.41 2.92 16.33
CA LYS A 248 3.11 3.61 16.55
C LYS A 248 2.50 3.45 17.95
N ASN A 249 2.89 2.40 18.68
CA ASN A 249 2.42 2.07 20.02
C ASN A 249 3.28 2.69 21.14
N ARG A 250 4.44 3.28 20.85
CA ARG A 250 5.29 4.01 21.81
C ARG A 250 4.88 5.49 21.86
N ILE A 251 5.21 6.16 22.96
CA ILE A 251 4.97 7.60 23.13
C ILE A 251 5.89 8.41 22.21
N LEU A 252 5.42 9.54 21.68
CA LEU A 252 6.18 10.36 20.74
C LEU A 252 7.53 10.80 21.32
N ARG A 253 7.58 11.14 22.62
CA ARG A 253 8.83 11.45 23.34
C ARG A 253 9.89 10.37 23.19
N SER A 254 9.52 9.11 23.35
CA SER A 254 10.42 7.96 23.21
C SER A 254 10.81 7.72 21.76
N VAL A 255 9.91 7.98 20.80
CA VAL A 255 10.21 7.83 19.37
C VAL A 255 11.29 8.80 18.93
N PHE A 256 11.16 10.09 19.28
CA PHE A 256 12.13 11.13 18.90
C PHE A 256 13.42 11.08 19.74
N LEU A 257 13.33 11.02 21.07
CA LEU A 257 14.50 11.16 21.96
C LEU A 257 15.20 9.81 22.25
N GLY A 258 14.49 8.69 22.10
CA GLY A 258 14.99 7.35 22.37
C GLY A 258 15.66 6.68 21.17
N THR A 259 15.44 7.19 19.95
CA THR A 259 15.99 6.61 18.72
C THR A 259 17.18 7.44 18.23
N SER A 260 18.39 6.92 18.37
CA SER A 260 19.62 7.64 18.01
C SER A 260 19.68 8.04 16.54
N SER A 261 19.19 7.20 15.64
CA SER A 261 19.20 7.46 14.20
C SER A 261 18.26 8.60 13.79
N VAL A 262 17.11 8.76 14.46
CA VAL A 262 16.22 9.91 14.29
C VAL A 262 16.94 11.20 14.70
N MET A 263 17.64 11.18 15.85
CA MET A 263 18.39 12.36 16.30
C MET A 263 19.54 12.72 15.36
N GLU A 264 20.28 11.73 14.83
CA GLU A 264 21.33 11.96 13.82
C GLU A 264 20.76 12.61 12.55
N MET A 265 19.59 12.16 12.08
CA MET A 265 18.90 12.74 10.93
C MET A 265 18.43 14.18 11.18
N LEU A 266 17.78 14.44 12.32
CA LEU A 266 17.34 15.79 12.68
C LEU A 266 18.51 16.76 12.86
N GLU A 267 19.64 16.29 13.40
CA GLU A 267 20.86 17.09 13.54
C GLU A 267 21.46 17.46 12.18
N ALA A 268 21.51 16.52 11.23
CA ALA A 268 21.99 16.78 9.88
C ALA A 268 21.10 17.79 9.13
N ASN A 269 19.78 17.65 9.25
CA ASN A 269 18.82 18.57 8.64
C ASN A 269 18.91 19.96 9.27
N TYR A 270 19.02 20.04 10.61
CA TYR A 270 19.16 21.30 11.33
C TYR A 270 20.45 22.05 10.98
N ARG A 271 21.58 21.34 10.82
CA ARG A 271 22.84 21.94 10.32
C ARG A 271 22.66 22.51 8.92
N THR A 272 22.01 21.77 8.03
CA THR A 272 21.74 22.21 6.65
C THR A 272 20.85 23.46 6.65
N PHE A 273 19.81 23.49 7.49
CA PHE A 273 18.96 24.67 7.68
C PHE A 273 19.75 25.88 8.17
N CYS A 274 20.59 25.71 9.20
CA CYS A 274 21.42 26.80 9.72
C CYS A 274 22.40 27.34 8.68
N ALA A 275 23.00 26.46 7.87
CA ALA A 275 23.87 26.85 6.77
C ALA A 275 23.12 27.64 5.67
N GLN A 276 21.86 27.29 5.38
CA GLN A 276 21.04 28.03 4.42
C GLN A 276 20.58 29.40 4.94
N GLN A 277 20.44 29.55 6.26
CA GLN A 277 20.00 30.79 6.91
C GLN A 277 21.17 31.66 7.41
N ASP A 278 22.41 31.31 7.07
CA ASP A 278 23.64 31.97 7.54
C ASP A 278 23.74 32.08 9.09
N LEU A 279 23.20 31.08 9.80
CA LEU A 279 23.26 31.00 11.26
C LEU A 279 24.56 30.33 11.71
N LEU A 280 25.35 31.02 12.53
CA LEU A 280 26.58 30.47 13.11
C LEU A 280 26.25 29.40 14.16
N LEU A 281 26.74 28.18 13.94
CA LEU A 281 26.67 27.07 14.90
C LEU A 281 28.00 26.91 15.64
N ASP A 282 27.94 26.76 16.96
CA ASP A 282 29.08 26.33 17.77
C ASP A 282 29.18 24.79 17.69
N ASP A 283 30.05 24.29 16.82
CA ASP A 283 30.37 22.86 16.68
C ASP A 283 31.38 22.36 17.73
N GLY A 284 31.62 23.14 18.79
CA GLY A 284 32.50 22.73 19.89
C GLY A 284 32.04 21.43 20.58
N PRO A 285 32.98 20.62 21.12
CA PRO A 285 32.62 19.56 22.06
C PRO A 285 31.92 20.17 23.28
N LEU A 286 31.04 19.41 23.93
CA LEU A 286 30.44 19.83 25.19
C LEU A 286 31.56 20.18 26.18
N ASP A 287 31.50 21.40 26.73
CA ASP A 287 32.36 21.80 27.84
C ASP A 287 32.12 20.80 28.99
N GLU A 288 33.16 20.42 29.74
CA GLU A 288 33.08 19.47 30.84
C GLU A 288 32.16 20.00 31.96
N VAL A 289 30.85 19.89 31.76
CA VAL A 289 29.88 20.01 32.83
C VAL A 289 29.68 18.61 33.36
N VAL A 290 30.13 18.41 34.60
CA VAL A 290 29.80 17.25 35.41
C VAL A 290 28.28 17.21 35.51
N VAL A 291 27.63 16.44 34.63
CA VAL A 291 26.20 16.16 34.76
C VAL A 291 26.10 15.17 35.91
N ASP A 292 25.70 15.70 37.06
CA ASP A 292 25.26 14.93 38.21
C ASP A 292 24.22 13.92 37.74
N SER A 293 24.49 12.66 38.00
CA SER A 293 23.67 11.53 37.60
C SER A 293 22.42 11.50 38.46
N MET A 294 21.40 12.31 38.15
CA MET A 294 20.06 12.14 38.70
C MET A 294 19.01 12.43 37.61
N ASP A 295 18.01 11.54 37.60
CA ASP A 295 16.80 11.52 36.75
C ASP A 295 16.96 10.91 35.35
N VAL A 296 17.37 9.65 35.32
CA VAL A 296 16.67 8.68 34.46
C VAL A 296 15.85 7.82 35.41
N ASP A 297 14.56 8.12 35.53
CA ASP A 297 13.59 7.15 35.99
C ASP A 297 13.66 5.96 35.04
N GLU A 298 14.42 4.96 35.49
CA GLU A 298 14.46 3.61 34.99
C GLU A 298 13.11 2.95 35.36
N THR A 299 12.00 3.48 34.82
CA THR A 299 10.75 2.74 34.81
C THR A 299 10.93 1.59 33.84
N GLY A 300 11.24 0.43 34.41
CA GLY A 300 11.44 -0.83 33.72
C GLY A 300 10.42 -1.07 32.62
N ALA A 301 10.87 -0.91 31.39
CA ALA A 301 10.45 -1.74 30.29
C ALA A 301 11.76 -2.38 29.85
N GLY A 302 11.92 -3.66 30.18
CA GLY A 302 13.12 -4.41 29.90
C GLY A 302 13.53 -4.30 28.44
N ASP A 303 14.77 -4.69 28.19
CA ASP A 303 15.22 -5.21 26.93
C ASP A 303 14.32 -6.39 26.52
N GLU A 304 13.11 -6.08 26.05
CA GLU A 304 12.33 -6.98 25.21
C GLU A 304 13.13 -7.08 23.92
N GLU A 305 13.89 -8.17 23.87
CA GLU A 305 14.15 -8.98 22.68
C GLU A 305 13.61 -8.33 21.40
N TRP A 306 14.54 -8.05 20.49
CA TRP A 306 14.24 -7.72 19.10
C TRP A 306 13.61 -8.96 18.44
N ASP A 307 12.36 -9.22 18.79
CA ASP A 307 11.55 -10.32 18.29
C ASP A 307 10.73 -9.76 17.13
N GLY A 308 11.31 -9.81 15.94
CA GLY A 308 10.60 -9.73 14.65
C GLY A 308 9.75 -8.48 14.41
N ILE A 309 10.07 -7.74 13.36
CA ILE A 309 9.15 -6.78 12.74
C ILE A 309 7.84 -7.52 12.38
N MET A 310 6.79 -7.36 13.19
CA MET A 310 5.44 -7.82 12.88
C MET A 310 4.40 -6.68 12.82
N GLU A 311 4.84 -5.42 12.74
CA GLU A 311 3.89 -4.29 12.61
C GLU A 311 4.24 -3.27 11.50
N MET A 312 5.19 -3.57 10.61
CA MET A 312 5.34 -2.85 9.34
C MET A 312 5.23 -3.85 8.19
N ASP A 313 4.13 -3.75 7.43
CA ASP A 313 4.04 -4.39 6.12
C ASP A 313 5.03 -3.68 5.19
N ASP A 314 5.98 -4.45 4.67
CA ASP A 314 7.07 -4.13 3.74
C ASP A 314 8.41 -3.72 4.42
N GLU A 315 9.38 -4.67 4.47
CA GLU A 315 10.79 -4.42 4.81
C GLU A 315 11.41 -3.28 3.95
N ASP A 316 10.85 -3.04 2.78
CA ASP A 316 11.25 -1.98 1.85
C ASP A 316 10.88 -0.56 2.34
N ASP A 317 9.92 -0.43 3.28
CA ASP A 317 9.34 0.84 3.72
C ASP A 317 10.01 1.43 4.98
N LEU A 318 10.96 0.69 5.57
CA LEU A 318 11.88 1.21 6.60
C LEU A 318 12.76 2.30 5.97
N PRO A 319 12.81 3.52 6.52
CA PRO A 319 13.76 4.54 6.08
C PRO A 319 15.18 4.00 6.04
N ASP A 320 15.98 4.41 5.06
CA ASP A 320 17.35 3.92 4.87
C ASP A 320 18.19 4.06 6.14
N PHE A 321 17.93 5.10 6.94
CA PHE A 321 18.59 5.30 8.24
C PHE A 321 18.29 4.21 9.29
N PHE A 322 17.09 3.61 9.27
CA PHE A 322 16.75 2.48 10.15
C PHE A 322 17.38 1.18 9.65
N LYS A 323 17.50 1.01 8.33
CA LYS A 323 18.23 -0.12 7.71
C LYS A 323 19.72 -0.04 8.07
N GLU A 324 20.31 1.15 7.97
CA GLU A 324 21.70 1.40 8.39
C GLU A 324 21.92 1.16 9.90
N GLU A 325 20.92 1.44 10.75
CA GLU A 325 21.01 1.15 12.18
C GLU A 325 20.99 -0.35 12.47
N ALA A 326 20.15 -1.11 11.77
CA ALA A 326 20.12 -2.58 11.84
C ALA A 326 21.48 -3.17 11.39
N ASP A 327 22.03 -2.67 10.29
CA ASP A 327 23.34 -3.08 9.77
C ASP A 327 24.50 -2.66 10.70
N ARG A 328 24.44 -1.45 11.29
CA ARG A 328 25.41 -1.00 12.30
C ARG A 328 25.32 -1.83 13.58
N LYS A 329 24.13 -2.24 14.01
CA LYS A 329 23.94 -3.13 15.17
C LYS A 329 24.44 -4.54 14.88
N ALA A 330 24.17 -5.08 13.69
CA ALA A 330 24.73 -6.36 13.24
C ALA A 330 26.27 -6.34 13.21
N LYS A 331 26.88 -5.21 12.81
CA LYS A 331 28.34 -5.00 12.84
C LYS A 331 28.91 -4.71 14.25
N LYS A 332 28.11 -4.19 15.19
CA LYS A 332 28.55 -3.83 16.55
C LYS A 332 28.59 -5.00 17.55
N LEU A 333 28.18 -6.20 17.16
CA LEU A 333 28.30 -7.40 18.01
C LEU A 333 29.75 -7.89 18.20
N GLN A 334 30.76 -7.18 17.70
CA GLN A 334 32.17 -7.50 17.89
C GLN A 334 33.05 -6.39 18.51
N ASP A 335 32.52 -5.23 18.93
CA ASP A 335 33.36 -4.21 19.57
C ASP A 335 32.69 -3.47 20.74
N ASN A 336 33.49 -3.28 21.79
CA ASN A 336 33.16 -2.67 23.09
C ASN A 336 32.69 -1.20 22.93
N PRO A 337 31.73 -0.68 23.73
CA PRO A 337 31.01 0.53 23.40
C PRO A 337 31.76 1.78 23.87
N ASN A 338 32.54 2.40 22.99
CA ASN A 338 32.96 3.78 23.24
C ASN A 338 31.77 4.70 22.94
N ARG A 339 31.09 5.19 24.00
CA ARG A 339 30.03 6.22 23.89
C ARG A 339 30.64 7.44 23.21
N LYS A 340 30.32 7.67 21.93
CA LYS A 340 30.66 8.91 21.23
C LYS A 340 30.19 10.10 22.08
N ARG A 341 31.12 10.99 22.45
CA ARG A 341 30.82 12.27 23.11
C ARG A 341 29.81 13.03 22.23
N LYS A 342 28.71 13.50 22.82
CA LYS A 342 27.68 14.27 22.11
C LYS A 342 28.23 15.68 21.85
N GLY A 343 28.03 16.22 20.65
CA GLY A 343 28.41 17.59 20.32
C GLY A 343 27.38 18.59 20.84
N LYS A 344 27.77 19.88 20.98
CA LYS A 344 26.87 20.96 21.42
C LYS A 344 25.62 21.10 20.56
N VAL A 345 25.74 20.91 19.25
CA VAL A 345 24.61 20.95 18.30
C VAL A 345 23.61 19.81 18.55
N ALA A 346 24.07 18.60 18.85
CA ALA A 346 23.19 17.46 19.13
C ALA A 346 22.36 17.68 20.40
N GLU A 347 22.93 18.33 21.41
CA GLU A 347 22.22 18.71 22.63
C GLU A 347 21.24 19.86 22.40
N LEU A 348 21.62 20.86 21.60
CA LEU A 348 20.71 21.94 21.20
C LEU A 348 19.48 21.40 20.46
N VAL A 349 19.67 20.52 19.46
CA VAL A 349 18.58 19.88 18.72
C VAL A 349 17.71 19.04 19.67
N ARG A 350 18.33 18.29 20.59
CA ARG A 350 17.60 17.53 21.62
C ARG A 350 16.74 18.43 22.51
N ALA A 351 17.26 19.56 22.96
CA ALA A 351 16.53 20.52 23.78
C ALA A 351 15.36 21.15 23.01
N LYS A 352 15.56 21.50 21.73
CA LYS A 352 14.50 21.99 20.83
C LYS A 352 13.40 20.95 20.62
N VAL A 353 13.76 19.70 20.32
CA VAL A 353 12.79 18.60 20.18
C VAL A 353 12.00 18.41 21.48
N LYS A 354 12.65 18.45 22.64
CA LYS A 354 11.97 18.34 23.94
C LYS A 354 10.98 19.49 24.15
N LYS A 355 11.39 20.73 23.85
CA LYS A 355 10.53 21.92 23.93
C LYS A 355 9.29 21.79 23.04
N VAL A 356 9.46 21.36 21.78
CA VAL A 356 8.34 21.17 20.84
C VAL A 356 7.33 20.15 21.37
N LEU A 357 7.81 19.03 21.91
CA LEU A 357 6.97 17.92 22.37
C LEU A 357 6.24 18.21 23.69
N GLU A 358 6.89 18.93 24.62
CA GLU A 358 6.37 19.15 25.98
C GLU A 358 5.72 20.52 26.15
N THR A 359 6.32 21.58 25.60
CA THR A 359 5.88 22.97 25.83
C THR A 359 4.95 23.46 24.73
N ASP A 360 5.27 23.20 23.46
CA ASP A 360 4.55 23.84 22.35
C ASP A 360 3.33 23.04 21.90
N THR A 361 3.37 21.71 21.99
CA THR A 361 2.31 20.84 21.46
C THR A 361 1.59 19.99 22.50
N ASP A 362 2.20 19.72 23.66
CA ASP A 362 1.70 18.78 24.67
C ASP A 362 1.35 17.39 24.08
N LEU A 363 2.07 16.99 23.03
CA LEU A 363 1.89 15.71 22.34
C LEU A 363 2.93 14.65 22.77
N GLY A 364 3.91 15.01 23.60
CA GLY A 364 5.02 14.13 23.97
C GLY A 364 4.60 12.77 24.54
N ASP A 365 3.53 12.73 25.35
CA ASP A 365 3.04 11.50 25.99
C ASP A 365 1.95 10.79 25.18
N LYS A 366 1.49 11.39 24.08
CA LYS A 366 0.58 10.72 23.16
C LYS A 366 1.34 9.67 22.34
N ARG A 367 0.59 8.69 21.86
CA ARG A 367 1.07 7.64 20.95
C ARG A 367 0.57 7.96 19.55
N ALA A 368 1.40 7.75 18.53
CA ALA A 368 1.05 8.07 17.14
C ALA A 368 -0.26 7.40 16.69
N ARG A 369 -0.58 6.20 17.21
CA ARG A 369 -1.83 5.52 16.89
C ARG A 369 -3.12 6.27 17.28
N LEU A 370 -3.03 7.19 18.24
CA LEU A 370 -4.15 7.96 18.80
C LEU A 370 -4.19 9.40 18.28
N CYS A 371 -3.14 9.86 17.62
CA CYS A 371 -3.07 11.19 17.03
C CYS A 371 -3.79 11.21 15.68
N ASP A 372 -4.50 12.30 15.40
CA ASP A 372 -5.13 12.54 14.10
C ASP A 372 -4.25 13.42 13.19
N GLU A 373 -4.74 13.71 11.98
CA GLU A 373 -4.07 14.62 11.03
C GLU A 373 -3.79 16.00 11.62
N GLY A 374 -4.67 16.51 12.48
CA GLY A 374 -4.54 17.82 13.11
C GLY A 374 -3.42 17.86 14.14
N ASP A 375 -3.28 16.80 14.94
CA ASP A 375 -2.17 16.63 15.88
C ASP A 375 -0.82 16.58 15.14
N PHE A 376 -0.72 15.83 14.02
CA PHE A 376 0.51 15.79 13.23
C PHE A 376 0.82 17.13 12.53
N LEU A 377 -0.21 17.89 12.11
CA LEU A 377 -0.01 19.22 11.54
C LEU A 377 0.54 20.21 12.58
N LYS A 378 0.00 20.19 13.80
CA LYS A 378 0.51 21.01 14.92
C LYS A 378 1.97 20.65 15.23
N LEU A 379 2.28 19.36 15.24
CA LEU A 379 3.62 18.86 15.47
C LEU A 379 4.59 19.33 14.38
N LEU A 380 4.23 19.16 13.10
CA LEU A 380 5.04 19.60 11.98
C LEU A 380 5.26 21.12 11.99
N TYR A 381 4.20 21.88 12.26
CA TYR A 381 4.29 23.33 12.37
C TYR A 381 5.26 23.76 13.47
N ALA A 382 5.16 23.17 14.67
CA ALA A 382 6.02 23.51 15.79
C ALA A 382 7.49 23.14 15.53
N PHE A 383 7.76 22.00 14.88
CA PHE A 383 9.12 21.66 14.46
C PHE A 383 9.69 22.67 13.45
N ASN A 384 8.91 23.04 12.44
CA ASN A 384 9.34 24.00 11.43
C ASN A 384 9.61 25.40 12.03
N GLN A 385 8.86 25.82 13.06
CA GLN A 385 9.12 27.09 13.77
C GLN A 385 10.47 27.08 14.51
N GLU A 386 10.91 25.91 14.98
CA GLU A 386 12.21 25.74 15.63
C GLU A 386 13.36 25.48 14.65
N GLY A 387 13.09 25.50 13.34
CA GLY A 387 14.05 25.23 12.26
C GLY A 387 14.37 23.76 12.08
N ILE A 388 13.54 22.86 12.62
CA ILE A 388 13.70 21.41 12.49
C ILE A 388 12.84 20.93 11.32
N HIS A 389 13.51 20.34 10.32
CA HIS A 389 12.92 19.85 9.08
C HIS A 389 13.14 18.34 8.93
N PHE A 390 12.22 17.66 8.26
CA PHE A 390 12.20 16.20 8.06
C PHE A 390 12.65 15.76 6.66
N SER A 391 13.02 16.71 5.80
CA SER A 391 13.52 16.50 4.43
C SER A 391 14.76 17.32 4.15
#